data_AF-A0A2P5NSB6-F1
#
_entry.id   AF-A0A2P5NSB6-F1
#
_cell.length_a   1.000
_cell.length_b   1.000
_cell.length_c   1.000
_cell.angle_alpha   90.00
_cell.angle_beta   90.00
_cell.angle_gamma   90.00
#
_symmetry.space_group_name_H-M   'P 1'
#
loop_
_entity.id
_entity.type
_entity.pdbx_description
1 polymer ?
#
loop_
_entity_poly.entity_id
_entity_poly.type
_entity_poly.pdbx_seq_one_letter_code
_entity_poly.pdbx_strand_id
1 'polypeptide(L)'
;MSTFDQREDSFEKRYVHDEELRFRAEARRNKLIGLWASEKLGKTGADAQAYADALVAAEVSADADERVVATLKKDFEAAGVDQSEHQIRRTMDEMLAMAKAEIQSGK
;
A
#
# COMPACT_ATOMS: atom_id res chain seq x y z
N MET A 1 5.14 -41.07 -6.27
CA MET A 1 4.35 -39.84 -6.08
C MET A 1 3.12 -39.93 -6.95
N SER A 2 1.94 -39.73 -6.37
CA SER A 2 0.66 -39.76 -7.07
C SER A 2 0.42 -38.44 -7.81
N THR A 3 -0.42 -38.45 -8.85
CA THR A 3 -0.91 -37.24 -9.52
C THR A 3 -1.70 -36.31 -8.60
N PHE A 4 -2.22 -36.83 -7.48
CA PHE A 4 -2.83 -36.04 -6.41
C PHE A 4 -1.78 -35.25 -5.60
N ASP A 5 -0.66 -35.87 -5.21
CA ASP A 5 0.44 -35.19 -4.50
C ASP A 5 1.02 -34.03 -5.32
N GLN A 6 1.16 -34.21 -6.64
CA GLN A 6 1.67 -33.16 -7.54
C GLN A 6 0.70 -31.97 -7.68
N ARG A 7 -0.61 -32.20 -7.53
CA ARG A 7 -1.61 -31.14 -7.56
C ARG A 7 -1.62 -30.37 -6.25
N GLU A 8 -1.60 -31.06 -5.11
CA GLU A 8 -1.56 -30.46 -3.78
C GLU A 8 -0.34 -29.51 -3.62
N ASP A 9 0.86 -29.99 -3.96
CA ASP A 9 2.10 -29.20 -3.92
C ASP A 9 2.07 -28.01 -4.90
N SER A 10 1.38 -28.13 -6.04
CA SER A 10 1.19 -27.02 -6.98
C SER A 10 0.19 -25.97 -6.48
N PHE A 11 -0.84 -26.37 -5.73
CA PHE A 11 -1.81 -25.44 -5.14
C PHE A 11 -1.20 -24.69 -3.95
N GLU A 12 -0.48 -25.38 -3.07
CA GLU A 12 0.22 -24.75 -1.94
C GLU A 12 1.29 -23.76 -2.40
N LYS A 13 2.13 -24.14 -3.38
CA LYS A 13 3.14 -23.23 -3.94
C LYS A 13 2.54 -22.00 -4.60
N ARG A 14 1.43 -22.15 -5.31
CA ARG A 14 0.71 -21.01 -5.89
C ARG A 14 0.09 -20.12 -4.82
N TYR A 15 -0.49 -20.71 -3.78
CA TYR A 15 -1.09 -19.97 -2.69
C TYR A 15 -0.04 -19.13 -1.94
N VAL A 16 1.09 -19.72 -1.58
CA VAL A 16 2.21 -19.02 -0.92
C VAL A 16 2.74 -17.89 -1.81
N HIS A 17 2.90 -18.14 -3.12
CA HIS A 17 3.35 -17.13 -4.05
C HIS A 17 2.35 -15.96 -4.19
N ASP A 18 1.05 -16.27 -4.29
CA ASP A 18 0.00 -15.27 -4.42
C ASP A 18 -0.15 -14.43 -3.13
N GLU A 19 -0.01 -15.03 -1.95
CA GLU A 19 0.02 -14.31 -0.68
C GLU A 19 1.26 -13.43 -0.54
N GLU A 20 2.44 -13.93 -0.90
CA GLU A 20 3.69 -13.16 -0.86
C GLU A 20 3.63 -11.96 -1.82
N LEU A 21 3.09 -12.14 -3.01
CA LEU A 21 2.87 -11.06 -3.98
C LEU A 21 1.88 -10.01 -3.45
N ARG A 22 0.80 -10.43 -2.79
CA ARG A 22 -0.16 -9.52 -2.16
C ARG A 22 0.49 -8.71 -1.05
N PHE A 23 1.20 -9.36 -0.13
CA PHE A 23 1.88 -8.69 0.97
C PHE A 23 2.91 -7.67 0.48
N ARG A 24 3.69 -8.04 -0.54
CA ARG A 24 4.63 -7.11 -1.18
C ARG A 24 3.89 -5.94 -1.84
N ALA A 25 2.74 -6.19 -2.48
CA ALA A 25 1.95 -5.16 -3.16
C ALA A 25 1.34 -4.16 -2.20
N GLU A 26 0.84 -4.64 -1.07
CA GLU A 26 0.30 -3.81 0.01
C GLU A 26 1.41 -2.95 0.61
N ALA A 27 2.53 -3.55 1.04
CA ALA A 27 3.67 -2.79 1.57
C ALA A 27 4.17 -1.72 0.58
N ARG A 28 4.19 -2.03 -0.72
CA ARG A 28 4.57 -1.09 -1.78
C ARG A 28 3.55 0.03 -1.98
N ARG A 29 2.25 -0.31 -2.04
CA ARG A 29 1.14 0.66 -2.09
C ARG A 29 1.28 1.70 -0.99
N ASN A 30 1.57 1.27 0.23
CA ASN A 30 1.58 2.15 1.40
C ASN A 30 2.75 3.12 1.38
N LYS A 31 3.91 2.62 0.96
CA LYS A 31 5.07 3.47 0.70
C LYS A 31 4.76 4.53 -0.36
N LEU A 32 4.09 4.14 -1.45
CA LEU A 32 3.70 5.08 -2.51
C LEU A 32 2.69 6.14 -2.01
N ILE A 33 1.68 5.73 -1.25
CA ILE A 33 0.69 6.66 -0.65
C ILE A 33 1.40 7.64 0.30
N GLY A 34 2.31 7.16 1.14
CA GLY A 34 3.03 8.00 2.08
C GLY A 34 3.96 9.01 1.40
N LEU A 35 4.65 8.59 0.33
CA LEU A 35 5.45 9.52 -0.48
C LEU A 35 4.57 10.57 -1.15
N TRP A 36 3.48 10.16 -1.81
CA TRP A 36 2.52 11.07 -2.42
C TRP A 36 1.97 12.11 -1.43
N ALA A 37 1.56 11.65 -0.25
CA ALA A 37 1.04 12.52 0.79
C ALA A 37 2.13 13.46 1.33
N SER A 38 3.35 12.96 1.52
CA SER A 38 4.47 13.79 1.98
C SER A 38 4.81 14.91 1.00
N GLU A 39 4.79 14.65 -0.31
CA GLU A 39 4.96 15.68 -1.34
C GLU A 39 3.89 16.76 -1.26
N LYS A 40 2.62 16.36 -1.09
CA LYS A 40 1.50 17.29 -0.92
C LYS A 40 1.60 18.12 0.35
N LEU A 41 2.11 17.54 1.43
CA LEU A 41 2.37 18.20 2.70
C LEU A 41 3.66 19.05 2.70
N GLY A 42 4.42 19.06 1.59
CA GLY A 42 5.69 19.78 1.49
C GLY A 42 6.82 19.17 2.32
N LYS A 43 6.68 17.92 2.77
CA LYS A 43 7.73 17.16 3.47
C LYS A 43 8.73 16.62 2.44
N THR A 44 10.02 16.71 2.73
CA THR A 44 11.07 16.26 1.82
C THR A 44 12.15 15.47 2.55
N GLY A 45 12.92 14.67 1.81
CA GLY A 45 14.06 13.92 2.36
C GLY A 45 13.65 12.93 3.45
N ALA A 46 14.28 13.05 4.63
CA ALA A 46 14.06 12.14 5.75
C ALA A 46 12.63 12.21 6.31
N ASP A 47 12.00 13.39 6.29
CA ASP A 47 10.64 13.57 6.82
C ASP A 47 9.58 12.89 5.95
N ALA A 48 9.80 12.88 4.63
CA ALA A 48 8.96 12.15 3.69
C ALA A 48 9.06 10.63 3.91
N GLN A 49 10.28 10.13 4.09
CA GLN A 49 10.53 8.71 4.34
C GLN A 49 9.93 8.26 5.67
N ALA A 50 10.12 9.04 6.75
CA ALA A 50 9.55 8.75 8.06
C ALA A 50 8.02 8.76 8.04
N TYR A 51 7.40 9.66 7.26
CA TYR A 51 5.96 9.70 7.10
C TYR A 51 5.43 8.46 6.36
N ALA A 52 6.12 8.04 5.29
CA ALA A 52 5.77 6.83 4.57
C ALA A 52 5.90 5.57 5.44
N ASP A 53 6.98 5.48 6.24
CA ASP A 53 7.19 4.34 7.14
C ASP A 53 6.15 4.29 8.26
N ALA A 54 5.73 5.44 8.79
CA ALA A 54 4.65 5.53 9.78
C ALA A 54 3.29 5.07 9.21
N LEU A 55 2.99 5.38 7.96
CA LEU A 55 1.79 4.90 7.28
C LEU A 55 1.83 3.38 7.02
N VAL A 56 2.97 2.84 6.61
CA VAL A 56 3.16 1.39 6.46
C VAL A 56 2.92 0.68 7.80
N ALA A 57 3.42 1.23 8.91
CA ALA A 57 3.21 0.67 10.24
C ALA A 57 1.76 0.74 10.72
N ALA A 58 0.98 1.72 10.24
CA ALA A 58 -0.44 1.85 10.58
C ALA A 58 -1.35 0.79 9.93
N GLU A 59 -0.82 0.01 8.97
CA GLU A 59 -1.57 -0.96 8.17
C GLU A 59 -1.81 -2.31 8.87
N VAL A 60 -1.19 -2.57 10.01
CA VAL A 60 -1.27 -3.88 10.69
C VAL A 60 -2.64 -4.10 11.40
N SER A 61 -3.64 -3.27 11.11
CA SER A 61 -4.95 -3.27 11.77
C SER A 61 -6.07 -3.61 10.77
N ALA A 62 -7.14 -4.24 11.25
CA ALA A 62 -8.31 -4.59 10.42
C ALA A 62 -8.97 -3.39 9.71
N ASP A 63 -8.82 -2.18 10.26
CA ASP A 63 -9.35 -0.92 9.73
C ASP A 63 -8.24 -0.02 9.13
N ALA A 64 -7.17 -0.63 8.60
CA ALA A 64 -6.02 0.08 8.07
C ALA A 64 -6.39 1.15 7.03
N ASP A 65 -7.17 0.79 6.02
CA ASP A 65 -7.52 1.71 4.94
C ASP A 65 -8.33 2.92 5.45
N GLU A 66 -9.29 2.71 6.36
CA GLU A 66 -10.04 3.81 6.96
C GLU A 66 -9.15 4.71 7.82
N ARG A 67 -8.22 4.10 8.57
CA ARG A 67 -7.26 4.84 9.39
C ARG A 67 -6.31 5.67 8.53
N VAL A 68 -5.83 5.13 7.42
CA VAL A 68 -4.98 5.84 6.45
C VAL A 68 -5.74 7.03 5.86
N VAL A 69 -6.97 6.81 5.39
CA VAL A 69 -7.82 7.90 4.84
C VAL A 69 -8.05 8.99 5.89
N ALA A 70 -8.39 8.63 7.12
CA ALA A 70 -8.63 9.59 8.20
C ALA A 70 -7.36 10.38 8.57
N THR A 71 -6.19 9.72 8.59
CA THR A 71 -4.89 10.36 8.85
C THR A 71 -4.55 11.35 7.75
N LEU A 72 -4.63 10.93 6.49
CA LEU A 72 -4.35 11.77 5.33
C LEU A 72 -5.26 12.99 5.28
N LYS A 73 -6.56 12.79 5.49
CA LYS A 73 -7.54 13.88 5.52
C LYS A 73 -7.20 14.91 6.59
N LYS A 74 -6.89 14.46 7.81
CA LYS A 74 -6.49 15.34 8.92
C LYS A 74 -5.21 16.11 8.62
N ASP A 75 -4.21 15.45 8.06
CA ASP A 75 -2.92 16.08 7.74
C ASP A 75 -3.07 17.10 6.61
N PHE A 76 -3.86 16.78 5.57
CA PHE A 76 -4.16 17.71 4.49
C PHE A 76 -4.98 18.91 4.96
N GLU A 77 -5.99 18.71 5.80
CA GLU A 77 -6.74 19.81 6.43
C GLU A 77 -5.82 20.71 7.25
N ALA A 78 -4.92 20.14 8.06
CA ALA A 78 -3.96 20.89 8.85
C ALA A 78 -2.94 21.67 8.01
N ALA A 79 -2.56 21.14 6.84
CA ALA A 79 -1.65 21.78 5.89
C ALA A 79 -2.35 22.73 4.89
N GLY A 80 -3.68 22.81 4.90
CA GLY A 80 -4.46 23.59 3.93
C GLY A 80 -4.42 23.01 2.50
N VAL A 81 -4.17 21.71 2.36
CA VAL A 81 -4.18 21.00 1.08
C VAL A 81 -5.61 20.60 0.73
N ASP A 82 -6.12 21.07 -0.41
CA ASP A 82 -7.46 20.70 -0.88
C ASP A 82 -7.44 19.27 -1.47
N GLN A 83 -7.79 18.30 -0.62
CA GLN A 83 -8.01 16.91 -1.00
C GLN A 83 -9.24 16.34 -0.32
N SER A 84 -10.23 15.98 -1.14
CA SER A 84 -11.42 15.29 -0.69
C SER A 84 -11.15 13.81 -0.40
N GLU A 85 -11.95 13.24 0.50
CA GLU A 85 -11.88 11.82 0.84
C GLU A 85 -12.02 10.90 -0.39
N HIS A 86 -12.87 11.28 -1.35
CA HIS A 86 -13.02 10.56 -2.61
C HIS A 86 -11.75 10.55 -3.46
N GLN A 87 -11.03 11.67 -3.52
CA GLN A 87 -9.77 11.75 -4.24
C GLN A 87 -8.67 10.93 -3.54
N ILE A 88 -8.64 10.95 -2.21
CA ILE A 88 -7.72 10.12 -1.41
C ILE A 88 -7.96 8.64 -1.73
N ARG A 89 -9.20 8.15 -1.60
CA ARG A 89 -9.53 6.75 -1.89
C ARG A 89 -9.18 6.34 -3.33
N ARG A 90 -9.52 7.18 -4.30
CA ARG A 90 -9.14 6.95 -5.69
C ARG A 90 -7.62 6.84 -5.88
N THR A 91 -6.86 7.71 -5.21
CA THR A 91 -5.39 7.65 -5.26
C THR A 91 -4.88 6.36 -4.65
N MET A 92 -5.47 5.88 -3.54
CA MET A 92 -5.10 4.58 -2.96
C MET A 92 -5.33 3.42 -3.93
N ASP A 93 -6.45 3.42 -4.67
CA ASP A 93 -6.74 2.42 -5.69
C ASP A 93 -5.74 2.46 -6.85
N GLU A 94 -5.40 3.67 -7.33
CA GLU A 94 -4.41 3.88 -8.38
C GLU A 94 -3.01 3.41 -7.93
N MET A 95 -2.61 3.69 -6.69
CA MET A 95 -1.35 3.23 -6.10
C MET A 95 -1.31 1.72 -5.91
N LEU A 96 -2.44 1.09 -5.57
CA LEU A 96 -2.53 -0.37 -5.48
C LEU A 96 -2.35 -1.02 -6.87
N ALA A 97 -2.97 -0.44 -7.91
CA ALA A 97 -2.79 -0.91 -9.28
C ALA A 97 -1.34 -0.76 -9.75
N MET A 98 -0.70 0.38 -9.44
CA MET A 98 0.72 0.61 -9.74
C MET A 98 1.63 -0.36 -8.98
N ALA A 99 1.40 -0.56 -7.67
CA ALA A 99 2.18 -1.49 -6.87
C ALA A 99 2.12 -2.94 -7.41
N LYS A 100 0.93 -3.40 -7.80
CA LYS A 100 0.75 -4.72 -8.45
C LYS A 100 1.52 -4.81 -9.77
N ALA A 101 1.47 -3.75 -10.59
CA ALA A 101 2.19 -3.70 -11.85
C ALA A 101 3.72 -3.69 -11.66
N GLU A 102 4.24 -2.96 -10.67
CA GLU A 102 5.68 -2.93 -10.36
C GLU A 102 6.20 -4.31 -9.92
N ILE A 103 5.45 -4.99 -9.06
CA ILE A 103 5.83 -6.33 -8.58
C ILE A 103 5.77 -7.37 -9.71
N GLN A 104 4.75 -7.30 -10.57
CA GLN A 104 4.68 -8.14 -11.77
C GLN A 104 5.82 -7.84 -12.76
N SER A 105 6.26 -6.58 -12.81
CA SER A 105 7.40 -6.12 -13.62
C SER A 105 8.76 -6.48 -13.02
N GLY A 106 8.83 -6.99 -11.78
CA GLY A 106 10.08 -7.33 -11.09
C GLY A 106 10.97 -6.13 -10.75
N LYS A 107 10.39 -4.93 -10.60
CA LYS A 107 11.10 -3.70 -10.19
C LYS A 107 10.88 -3.36 -8.72
#